data_AF-A0A958W3P3-F1
#
_entry.id   AF-A0A958W3P3-F1
#
_cell.length_a   1.000
_cell.length_b   1.000
_cell.length_c   1.000
_cell.angle_alpha   90.00
_cell.angle_beta   90.00
_cell.angle_gamma   90.00
#
_symmetry.space_group_name_H-M   'P 1'
#
loop_
_entity.id
_entity.type
_entity.pdbx_description
1 polymer ?
#
loop_
_entity_poly.entity_id
_entity_poly.type
_entity_poly.pdbx_seq_one_letter_code
_entity_poly.pdbx_strand_id
1 'polypeptide(L)'
;MQKKLILDSDLLDITLNRLCQQLIENHDRFEETVLLGLQPRGIYLAELIHQKLKNLIKAEIPLGFLDTTFHRDDFRRRDTPAKASETRVSFMIEGKKVVLIDDVLFTGRTVRAAMDAMIAFGRPAKVELLVLVDRKYNRDLPIAADYVGKYVNTIASQRVLVEMLAQGHKQNRIWLINND
;
A
#
# COMPACT_ATOMS: atom_id res chain seq x y z
N MET A 1 6.24 12.91 22.84
CA MET A 1 5.98 12.63 21.41
C MET A 1 6.07 13.90 20.55
N GLN A 2 7.20 14.09 19.87
CA GLN A 2 7.32 15.10 18.81
C GLN A 2 6.68 14.57 17.52
N LYS A 3 5.76 15.32 16.90
CA LYS A 3 5.21 15.03 15.58
C LYS A 3 5.74 16.01 14.55
N LYS A 4 6.30 15.51 13.45
CA LYS A 4 6.72 16.30 12.29
C LYS A 4 5.83 15.99 11.10
N LEU A 5 5.19 16.99 10.53
CA LEU A 5 4.35 16.83 9.34
C LEU A 5 5.24 16.49 8.13
N ILE A 6 4.87 15.45 7.39
CA ILE A 6 5.57 14.97 6.19
C ILE A 6 4.79 15.35 4.93
N LEU A 7 3.48 15.12 4.95
CA LEU A 7 2.53 15.45 3.90
C LEU A 7 1.26 16.00 4.56
N ASP A 8 0.85 17.21 4.17
CA ASP A 8 -0.49 17.74 4.42
C ASP A 8 -1.48 17.25 3.35
N SER A 9 -2.74 17.65 3.45
CA SER A 9 -3.80 17.26 2.52
C SER A 9 -3.50 17.66 1.07
N ASP A 10 -2.99 18.87 0.85
CA ASP A 10 -2.78 19.42 -0.49
C ASP A 10 -1.60 18.72 -1.17
N LEU A 11 -0.49 18.57 -0.45
CA LEU A 11 0.68 17.87 -0.96
C LEU A 11 0.42 16.36 -1.12
N LEU A 12 -0.43 15.78 -0.27
CA LEU A 12 -0.91 14.41 -0.46
C LEU A 12 -1.70 14.28 -1.76
N ASP A 13 -2.63 15.19 -2.06
CA ASP A 13 -3.41 15.13 -3.30
C ASP A 13 -2.51 15.19 -4.54
N ILE A 14 -1.55 16.14 -4.55
CA ILE A 14 -0.54 16.25 -5.61
C ILE A 14 0.26 14.94 -5.74
N THR A 15 0.67 14.36 -4.61
CA THR A 15 1.43 13.10 -4.58
C THR A 15 0.62 11.94 -5.16
N LEU A 16 -0.66 11.83 -4.78
CA LEU A 16 -1.56 10.79 -5.29
C LEU A 16 -1.83 10.96 -6.79
N ASN A 17 -2.01 12.20 -7.27
CA ASN A 17 -2.19 12.47 -8.69
C ASN A 17 -0.94 12.06 -9.49
N ARG A 18 0.27 12.37 -8.99
CA ARG A 18 1.53 11.93 -9.61
C ARG A 18 1.60 10.40 -9.68
N LEU A 19 1.28 9.70 -8.59
CA LEU A 19 1.26 8.23 -8.57
C LEU A 19 0.25 7.66 -9.58
N CYS A 20 -0.93 8.27 -9.72
CA CYS A 20 -1.92 7.85 -10.72
C CYS A 20 -1.39 8.03 -12.14
N GLN A 21 -0.71 9.14 -12.44
CA GLN A 21 -0.11 9.36 -13.76
C GLN A 21 0.98 8.32 -14.07
N GLN A 22 1.84 7.99 -13.10
CA GLN A 22 2.84 6.93 -13.26
C GLN A 22 2.21 5.56 -13.55
N LEU A 23 1.10 5.23 -12.89
CA LEU A 23 0.37 4.00 -13.20
C LEU A 23 -0.22 4.05 -14.61
N ILE A 24 -0.78 5.18 -15.04
CA ILE A 24 -1.32 5.35 -16.40
C ILE A 24 -0.23 5.17 -17.45
N GLU A 25 0.95 5.75 -17.23
CA GLU A 25 2.10 5.60 -18.13
C GLU A 25 2.57 4.14 -18.27
N ASN A 26 2.47 3.34 -17.21
CA ASN A 26 2.98 1.95 -17.21
C ASN A 26 1.93 0.87 -17.52
N HIS A 27 0.64 1.20 -17.37
CA HIS A 27 -0.47 0.25 -17.52
C HIS A 27 -1.46 0.64 -18.63
N ASP A 28 -1.24 1.76 -19.33
CA ASP A 28 -2.06 2.27 -20.44
C ASP A 28 -3.56 2.34 -20.08
N ARG A 29 -4.35 1.39 -20.60
CA ARG A 29 -5.80 1.27 -20.42
C ARG A 29 -6.21 0.32 -19.29
N PHE A 30 -5.25 -0.26 -18.57
CA PHE A 30 -5.45 -1.15 -17.42
C PHE A 30 -6.22 -2.45 -17.73
N GLU A 31 -6.39 -2.83 -19.00
CA GLU A 31 -7.14 -4.03 -19.44
C GLU A 31 -6.66 -5.33 -18.75
N GLU A 32 -5.35 -5.43 -18.54
CA GLU A 32 -4.69 -6.58 -17.89
C GLU A 32 -4.18 -6.26 -16.48
N THR A 33 -4.67 -5.19 -15.85
CA THR A 33 -4.17 -4.72 -14.55
C THR A 33 -5.21 -4.87 -13.45
N VAL A 34 -4.76 -5.33 -12.28
CA VAL A 34 -5.58 -5.41 -11.07
C VAL A 34 -4.85 -4.74 -9.91
N LEU A 35 -5.62 -4.11 -9.01
CA LEU A 35 -5.10 -3.46 -7.81
C LEU A 35 -5.42 -4.31 -6.59
N LEU A 36 -4.44 -4.52 -5.72
CA LEU A 36 -4.62 -5.21 -4.44
C LEU A 36 -4.16 -4.31 -3.29
N GLY A 37 -5.11 -3.79 -2.51
CA GLY A 37 -4.82 -3.05 -1.29
C GLY A 37 -4.44 -3.97 -0.13
N LEU A 38 -3.30 -3.73 0.50
CA LEU A 38 -2.85 -4.54 1.62
C LEU A 38 -3.56 -4.14 2.92
N GLN A 39 -4.15 -5.12 3.59
CA GLN A 39 -4.88 -4.88 4.83
C GLN A 39 -3.94 -4.76 6.05
N PRO A 40 -4.34 -4.00 7.09
CA PRO A 40 -5.60 -3.27 7.22
C PRO A 40 -5.56 -1.81 6.74
N ARG A 41 -4.37 -1.21 6.56
CA ARG A 41 -4.25 0.24 6.31
C ARG A 41 -4.12 0.61 4.84
N GLY A 42 -3.45 -0.23 4.04
CA GLY A 42 -3.27 0.00 2.60
C GLY A 42 -4.57 0.09 1.81
N ILE A 43 -5.69 -0.44 2.34
CA ILE A 43 -7.02 -0.34 1.71
C ILE A 43 -7.44 1.10 1.43
N TYR A 44 -7.17 2.02 2.36
CA TYR A 44 -7.61 3.42 2.22
C TYR A 44 -6.84 4.13 1.10
N LEU A 45 -5.55 3.82 0.96
CA LEU A 45 -4.74 4.33 -0.14
C LEU A 45 -5.19 3.70 -1.47
N ALA A 46 -5.43 2.39 -1.49
CA ALA A 46 -5.87 1.67 -2.67
C ALA A 46 -7.21 2.21 -3.21
N GLU A 47 -8.18 2.47 -2.33
CA GLU A 47 -9.45 3.08 -2.68
C GLU A 47 -9.27 4.49 -3.27
N LEU A 48 -8.43 5.33 -2.65
CA LEU A 48 -8.17 6.69 -3.18
C LEU A 48 -7.51 6.68 -4.56
N ILE A 49 -6.51 5.82 -4.76
CA ILE A 49 -5.85 5.65 -6.06
C ILE A 49 -6.87 5.14 -7.08
N HIS A 50 -7.65 4.11 -6.73
CA HIS A 50 -8.67 3.55 -7.62
C HIS A 50 -9.71 4.59 -8.04
N GLN A 51 -10.24 5.39 -7.11
CA GLN A 51 -11.20 6.46 -7.42
C GLN A 51 -10.59 7.53 -8.34
N LYS A 52 -9.35 7.95 -8.08
CA LYS A 52 -8.63 8.91 -8.93
C LYS A 52 -8.41 8.36 -10.34
N LEU A 53 -7.96 7.13 -10.47
CA LEU A 53 -7.77 6.47 -11.76
C LEU A 53 -9.09 6.37 -12.53
N LYS A 54 -10.17 5.93 -11.87
CA LYS A 54 -11.50 5.82 -12.49
C LYS A 54 -11.97 7.16 -13.09
N ASN A 55 -11.70 8.27 -12.41
CA ASN A 55 -12.03 9.61 -12.89
C ASN A 55 -11.17 10.06 -14.08
N LEU A 56 -9.92 9.61 -14.17
CA LEU A 56 -8.96 10.01 -15.22
C LEU A 56 -9.15 9.23 -16.53
N ILE A 57 -9.29 7.90 -16.47
CA ILE A 57 -9.23 7.04 -17.67
C ILE A 57 -10.56 6.37 -18.04
N LYS A 58 -11.61 6.54 -17.21
CA LYS A 58 -12.94 5.92 -17.40
C LYS A 58 -12.90 4.41 -17.67
N ALA A 59 -11.89 3.71 -17.15
CA ALA A 59 -11.74 2.26 -17.23
C ALA A 59 -12.21 1.59 -15.94
N GLU A 60 -12.71 0.36 -16.05
CA GLU A 60 -12.96 -0.50 -14.90
C GLU A 60 -11.68 -1.22 -14.51
N ILE A 61 -11.13 -0.88 -13.35
CA ILE A 61 -9.92 -1.51 -12.82
C ILE A 61 -10.33 -2.37 -11.62
N PRO A 62 -10.20 -3.70 -11.66
CA PRO A 62 -10.53 -4.54 -10.53
C PRO A 62 -9.69 -4.15 -9.29
N LEU A 63 -10.37 -3.89 -8.18
CA LEU A 63 -9.76 -3.59 -6.89
C LEU A 63 -10.15 -4.67 -5.88
N GLY A 64 -9.15 -5.32 -5.29
CA GLY A 64 -9.32 -6.28 -4.20
C GLY A 64 -8.53 -5.87 -2.95
N PHE A 65 -8.81 -6.53 -1.83
CA PHE A 65 -8.14 -6.29 -0.56
C PHE A 65 -7.60 -7.58 0.02
N LEU A 66 -6.29 -7.62 0.24
CA LEU A 66 -5.57 -8.82 0.65
C LEU A 66 -5.18 -8.74 2.13
N ASP A 67 -5.71 -9.66 2.94
CA ASP A 67 -5.21 -9.85 4.30
C ASP A 67 -3.92 -10.67 4.28
N THR A 68 -2.89 -10.12 4.93
CA THR A 68 -1.55 -10.73 4.99
C THR A 68 -1.24 -11.29 6.37
N THR A 69 -2.19 -11.19 7.31
CA THR A 69 -1.96 -11.34 8.75
C THR A 69 -1.38 -12.71 9.09
N PHE A 70 -1.93 -13.78 8.50
CA PHE A 70 -1.47 -15.16 8.73
C PHE A 70 -0.29 -15.60 7.85
N HIS A 71 0.09 -14.80 6.85
CA HIS A 71 1.22 -15.08 5.97
C HIS A 71 2.52 -14.43 6.46
N ARG A 72 2.46 -13.62 7.51
CA ARG A 72 3.66 -13.03 8.12
C ARG A 72 4.42 -14.08 8.94
N ASP A 73 5.73 -14.10 8.76
CA ASP A 73 6.66 -14.99 9.47
C ASP A 73 6.70 -14.73 10.99
N ASP A 74 6.35 -13.52 11.42
CA ASP A 74 6.29 -13.11 12.81
C ASP A 74 4.90 -13.26 13.47
N PHE A 75 3.88 -13.75 12.76
CA PHE A 75 2.50 -13.77 13.31
C PHE A 75 2.37 -14.62 14.59
N ARG A 76 3.15 -15.69 14.72
CA ARG A 76 3.17 -16.60 15.89
C ARG A 76 3.98 -16.10 17.07
N ARG A 77 4.71 -14.98 16.92
CA ARG A 77 5.58 -14.42 17.97
C ARG A 77 4.89 -13.34 18.81
N ARG A 78 3.59 -13.10 18.62
CA ARG A 78 2.82 -12.10 19.35
C ARG A 78 2.13 -12.73 20.55
N ASP A 79 2.14 -12.02 21.68
CA ASP A 79 1.45 -12.42 22.92
C ASP A 79 -0.08 -12.40 22.78
N THR A 80 -0.61 -11.69 21.77
CA THR A 80 -2.03 -11.64 21.44
C THR A 80 -2.32 -12.30 20.08
N PRO A 81 -3.41 -13.07 19.95
CA PRO A 81 -3.82 -13.66 18.68
C PRO A 81 -3.96 -12.59 17.59
N ALA A 82 -3.32 -12.82 16.44
CA ALA A 82 -3.43 -11.89 15.32
C ALA A 82 -4.87 -11.88 14.79
N LYS A 83 -5.51 -10.71 14.77
CA LYS A 83 -6.84 -10.51 14.19
C LYS A 83 -6.70 -10.31 12.69
N ALA A 84 -7.04 -11.32 11.91
CA ALA A 84 -7.08 -11.20 10.46
C ALA A 84 -8.35 -10.47 10.00
N SER A 85 -8.21 -9.73 8.91
CA SER A 85 -9.35 -9.21 8.16
C SER A 85 -9.79 -10.20 7.09
N GLU A 86 -11.01 -10.05 6.59
CA GLU A 86 -11.50 -10.84 5.46
C GLU A 86 -10.80 -10.39 4.17
N THR A 87 -10.14 -11.33 3.47
CA THR A 87 -9.62 -11.10 2.12
C THR A 87 -10.81 -10.97 1.15
N ARG A 88 -10.86 -9.85 0.44
CA ARG A 88 -11.93 -9.50 -0.51
C ARG A 88 -11.35 -9.35 -1.90
N VAL A 89 -11.18 -10.48 -2.60
CA VAL A 89 -10.68 -10.53 -3.98
C VAL A 89 -11.65 -11.39 -4.77
N SER A 90 -12.50 -10.75 -5.58
CA SER A 90 -13.58 -11.39 -6.35
C SER A 90 -13.21 -11.70 -7.80
N PHE A 91 -11.91 -11.73 -8.11
CA PHE A 91 -11.37 -11.94 -9.45
C PHE A 91 -10.09 -12.78 -9.40
N MET A 92 -9.74 -13.40 -10.53
CA MET A 92 -8.49 -14.14 -10.70
C MET A 92 -7.35 -13.19 -11.04
N ILE A 93 -6.14 -13.51 -10.58
CA ILE A 93 -4.91 -12.77 -10.93
C ILE A 93 -4.04 -13.48 -11.98
N GLU A 94 -4.48 -14.66 -12.45
CA GLU A 94 -3.75 -15.46 -13.45
C GLU A 94 -3.44 -14.64 -14.70
N GLY A 95 -2.16 -14.54 -15.05
CA GLY A 95 -1.67 -13.78 -16.21
C GLY A 95 -1.82 -12.27 -16.12
N LYS A 96 -2.37 -11.71 -15.04
CA LYS A 96 -2.59 -10.27 -14.86
C LYS A 96 -1.34 -9.54 -14.34
N LYS A 97 -1.27 -8.23 -14.59
CA LYS A 97 -0.35 -7.30 -13.92
C LYS A 97 -0.97 -6.87 -12.59
N VAL A 98 -0.38 -7.28 -11.47
CA VAL A 98 -0.85 -6.95 -10.13
C VAL A 98 -0.10 -5.74 -9.59
N VAL A 99 -0.81 -4.73 -9.13
CA VAL A 99 -0.23 -3.63 -8.35
C VAL A 99 -0.65 -3.79 -6.89
N LEU A 100 0.31 -4.17 -6.04
CA LEU A 100 0.14 -4.17 -4.59
C LEU A 100 0.21 -2.74 -4.08
N ILE A 101 -0.71 -2.35 -3.20
CA ILE A 101 -0.81 -0.99 -2.65
C ILE A 101 -0.73 -1.03 -1.13
N ASP A 102 0.27 -0.34 -0.55
CA ASP A 102 0.45 -0.23 0.90
C ASP A 102 0.71 1.21 1.34
N ASP A 103 0.36 1.55 2.58
CA ASP A 103 0.52 2.92 3.07
C ASP A 103 2.00 3.25 3.35
N VAL A 104 2.72 2.34 4.02
CA VAL A 104 4.11 2.54 4.41
C VAL A 104 4.94 1.29 4.15
N LEU A 105 5.95 1.44 3.29
CA LEU A 105 6.99 0.45 3.12
C LEU A 105 8.07 0.61 4.18
N PHE A 106 8.31 -0.45 4.96
CA PHE A 106 9.31 -0.48 6.03
C PHE A 106 10.29 -1.65 5.88
N THR A 107 10.11 -2.75 6.63
CA THR A 107 11.00 -3.92 6.56
C THR A 107 10.79 -4.76 5.30
N GLY A 108 9.63 -4.62 4.64
CA GLY A 108 9.21 -5.42 3.48
C GLY A 108 8.42 -6.69 3.84
N ARG A 109 8.30 -7.05 5.13
CA ARG A 109 7.63 -8.31 5.54
C ARG A 109 6.15 -8.38 5.17
N THR A 110 5.41 -7.27 5.26
CA THR A 110 4.01 -7.19 4.83
C THR A 110 3.87 -7.50 3.34
N VAL A 111 4.73 -6.92 2.50
CA VAL A 111 4.71 -7.14 1.04
C VAL A 111 5.09 -8.59 0.72
N ARG A 112 6.11 -9.16 1.38
CA ARG A 112 6.45 -10.58 1.21
C ARG A 112 5.26 -11.48 1.57
N ALA A 113 4.57 -11.20 2.66
CA ALA A 113 3.39 -11.94 3.06
C ALA A 113 2.23 -11.77 2.06
N ALA A 114 2.08 -10.58 1.46
CA ALA A 114 1.13 -10.35 0.38
C ALA A 114 1.45 -11.18 -0.86
N MET A 115 2.73 -11.27 -1.23
CA MET A 115 3.15 -12.07 -2.38
C MET A 115 2.83 -13.56 -2.18
N ASP A 116 2.95 -14.08 -0.97
CA ASP A 116 2.56 -15.45 -0.66
C ASP A 116 1.03 -15.62 -0.68
N ALA A 117 0.29 -14.69 -0.08
CA ALA A 117 -1.16 -14.76 0.03
C ALA A 117 -1.87 -14.65 -1.33
N MET A 118 -1.36 -13.82 -2.25
CA MET A 118 -2.01 -13.59 -3.55
C MET A 118 -1.96 -14.81 -4.46
N ILE A 119 -1.00 -15.73 -4.28
CA ILE A 119 -0.85 -16.94 -5.12
C ILE A 119 -2.09 -17.83 -5.05
N ALA A 120 -2.88 -17.75 -3.96
CA ALA A 120 -4.16 -18.45 -3.86
C ALA A 120 -5.19 -18.03 -4.92
N PHE A 121 -4.99 -16.88 -5.58
CA PHE A 121 -5.87 -16.32 -6.60
C PHE A 121 -5.33 -16.47 -8.04
N GLY A 122 -4.19 -17.15 -8.21
CA GLY A 122 -3.54 -17.38 -9.50
C GLY A 122 -2.11 -16.85 -9.56
N ARG A 123 -1.45 -17.04 -10.71
CA ARG A 123 -0.08 -16.62 -10.98
C ARG A 123 -0.09 -15.33 -11.82
N PRO A 124 0.32 -14.18 -11.26
CA PRO A 124 0.39 -12.94 -12.03
C PRO A 124 1.53 -12.97 -13.05
N ALA A 125 1.35 -12.26 -14.17
CA ALA A 125 2.41 -12.06 -15.17
C ALA A 125 3.46 -11.05 -14.69
N LYS A 126 3.05 -10.06 -13.90
CA LYS A 126 3.92 -9.06 -13.28
C LYS A 126 3.33 -8.64 -11.94
N VAL A 127 4.20 -8.37 -10.97
CA VAL A 127 3.82 -7.82 -9.66
C VAL A 127 4.62 -6.55 -9.46
N GLU A 128 3.91 -5.46 -9.16
CA GLU A 128 4.49 -4.15 -8.86
C GLU A 128 3.99 -3.69 -7.50
N LEU A 129 4.75 -2.78 -6.88
CA LEU A 129 4.44 -2.24 -5.56
C LEU A 129 4.35 -0.71 -5.61
N LEU A 130 3.19 -0.20 -5.20
CA LEU A 130 2.94 1.21 -4.97
C LEU A 130 2.80 1.49 -3.48
N VAL A 131 3.56 2.44 -2.97
CA VAL A 131 3.49 2.87 -1.57
C VAL A 131 3.44 4.37 -1.42
N LEU A 132 2.68 4.86 -0.43
CA LEU A 132 2.63 6.29 -0.17
C LEU A 132 3.94 6.77 0.46
N VAL A 133 4.51 6.04 1.42
CA VAL A 133 5.79 6.37 2.05
C VAL A 133 6.74 5.18 2.01
N ASP A 134 7.98 5.42 1.59
CA ASP A 134 9.09 4.46 1.76
C ASP A 134 10.06 4.95 2.84
N ARG A 135 10.19 4.15 3.91
CA ARG A 135 11.10 4.38 5.02
C ARG A 135 12.48 3.81 4.69
N LYS A 136 13.44 4.69 4.39
CA LYS A 136 14.80 4.29 4.05
C LYS A 136 15.58 3.75 5.25
N TYR A 137 16.63 2.98 4.95
CA TYR A 137 17.69 2.49 5.85
C TYR A 137 17.33 1.42 6.89
N ASN A 138 16.11 0.88 6.87
CA ASN A 138 15.67 -0.15 7.83
C ASN A 138 14.97 -1.31 7.11
N ARG A 139 15.57 -1.76 6.02
CA ARG A 139 15.02 -2.80 5.15
C ARG A 139 15.54 -4.17 5.57
N ASP A 140 14.65 -5.13 5.82
CA ASP A 140 15.03 -6.50 6.19
C ASP A 140 15.06 -7.43 4.97
N LEU A 141 14.16 -7.19 4.01
CA LEU A 141 13.99 -8.01 2.81
C LEU A 141 14.34 -7.20 1.56
N PRO A 142 14.89 -7.81 0.49
CA PRO A 142 15.27 -7.10 -0.74
C PRO A 142 14.05 -6.71 -1.59
N ILE A 143 13.13 -5.94 -1.01
CA ILE A 143 11.88 -5.47 -1.58
C ILE A 143 11.98 -3.96 -1.75
N ALA A 144 11.78 -3.48 -2.97
CA ALA A 144 11.65 -2.08 -3.32
C ALA A 144 10.26 -1.84 -3.92
N ALA A 145 9.77 -0.60 -3.80
CA ALA A 145 8.56 -0.18 -4.49
C ALA A 145 8.91 0.38 -5.86
N ASP A 146 8.07 0.06 -6.85
CA ASP A 146 8.13 0.63 -8.19
C ASP A 146 7.60 2.08 -8.18
N TYR A 147 6.59 2.35 -7.34
CA TYR A 147 5.97 3.66 -7.19
C TYR A 147 6.03 4.11 -5.75
N VAL A 148 6.67 5.25 -5.50
CA VAL A 148 6.82 5.82 -4.15
C VAL A 148 6.25 7.22 -4.12
N GLY A 149 5.31 7.47 -3.20
CA GLY A 149 4.76 8.80 -2.94
C GLY A 149 5.83 9.75 -2.40
N LYS A 150 6.48 9.36 -1.30
CA LYS A 150 7.59 10.10 -0.70
C LYS A 150 8.58 9.17 0.00
N TYR A 151 9.86 9.43 -0.22
CA TYR A 151 10.93 8.82 0.57
C TYR A 151 11.15 9.57 1.86
N VAL A 152 11.28 8.84 2.98
CA VAL A 152 11.53 9.41 4.30
C VAL A 152 12.70 8.69 4.94
N ASN A 153 13.72 9.43 5.33
CA ASN A 153 14.81 8.91 6.14
C ASN A 153 14.28 8.72 7.57
N THR A 154 14.32 7.50 8.08
CA THR A 154 13.87 7.18 9.44
C THR A 154 14.92 6.40 10.20
N ILE A 155 14.99 6.60 11.50
CA ILE A 155 15.68 5.68 12.42
C ILE A 155 14.69 4.65 12.99
N ALA A 156 15.20 3.61 13.66
CA ALA A 156 14.37 2.53 14.18
C ALA A 156 13.32 2.99 15.21
N SER A 157 13.63 3.99 16.04
CA SER A 157 12.70 4.57 17.04
C SER A 157 11.62 5.47 16.42
N GLN A 158 11.72 5.79 15.13
CA GLN A 158 10.73 6.58 14.42
C GLN A 158 9.66 5.70 13.79
N ARG A 159 8.43 6.22 13.70
CA ARG A 159 7.35 5.61 12.93
C ARG A 159 6.66 6.64 12.07
N VAL A 160 6.12 6.18 10.94
CA VAL A 160 5.25 6.98 10.07
C VAL A 160 3.82 6.72 10.48
N LEU A 161 3.07 7.79 10.75
CA LEU A 161 1.66 7.74 11.09
C LEU A 161 0.87 8.33 9.92
N VAL A 162 0.04 7.48 9.32
CA VAL A 162 -0.87 7.82 8.23
C VAL A 162 -2.26 8.04 8.84
N GLU A 163 -2.75 9.27 8.80
CA GLU A 163 -4.09 9.67 9.24
C GLU A 163 -4.91 10.04 8.00
N MET A 164 -6.02 9.34 7.76
CA MET A 164 -6.89 9.55 6.60
C MET A 164 -8.32 9.91 7.02
N LEU A 165 -9.02 10.70 6.20
CA LEU A 165 -10.44 11.01 6.37
C LEU A 165 -11.30 9.74 6.43
N ALA A 166 -11.00 8.76 5.59
CA ALA A 166 -11.70 7.48 5.54
C ALA A 166 -11.54 6.63 6.83
N GLN A 167 -10.56 6.98 7.69
CA GLN A 167 -10.37 6.38 9.02
C GLN A 167 -11.09 7.18 10.12
N GLY A 168 -11.81 8.26 9.78
CA GLY A 168 -12.48 9.15 10.73
C GLY A 168 -11.63 10.31 11.24
N HIS A 169 -10.45 10.56 10.69
CA HIS A 169 -9.66 11.74 11.02
C HIS A 169 -10.26 13.00 10.38
N LYS A 170 -9.92 14.19 10.91
CA LYS A 170 -10.44 15.47 10.41
C LYS A 170 -9.83 15.90 9.06
N GLN A 171 -8.62 15.45 8.78
CA GLN A 171 -7.85 15.77 7.58
C GLN A 171 -6.94 14.60 7.22
N ASN A 172 -6.55 14.50 5.95
CA ASN A 172 -5.51 13.58 5.54
C ASN A 172 -4.14 14.16 5.90
N ARG A 173 -3.38 13.48 6.76
CA ARG A 173 -2.05 13.95 7.18
C ARG A 173 -1.12 12.78 7.42
N ILE A 174 0.12 12.93 6.99
CA ILE A 174 1.18 11.95 7.20
C ILE A 174 2.24 12.55 8.10
N TRP A 175 2.55 11.86 9.19
CA TRP A 175 3.44 12.34 10.24
C TRP A 175 4.63 11.42 10.42
N LEU A 176 5.78 12.00 10.77
CA LEU A 176 6.90 11.30 11.37
C LEU A 176 6.81 11.54 12.87
N ILE A 177 6.81 10.46 13.65
CA ILE A 177 6.74 10.56 15.11
C ILE A 177 7.89 9.77 15.74
N ASN A 178 8.53 10.37 16.73
CA ASN A 178 9.53 9.70 17.57
C ASN A 178 8.81 8.97 18.70
N ASN A 179 9.19 7.71 18.93
CA ASN A 179 8.88 6.97 20.14
C ASN A 179 9.98 7.25 21.17
N ASP A 180 9.99 8.48 21.68
CA ASP A 180 10.61 8.77 22.98
C ASP A 180 9.50 8.78 24.04
#